data_AF-A0A7V5K988-F1
#
_entry.id   AF-A0A7V5K988-F1
#
_cell.length_a   1.000
_cell.length_b   1.000
_cell.length_c   1.000
_cell.angle_alpha   90.00
_cell.angle_beta   90.00
_cell.angle_gamma   90.00
#
_symmetry.space_group_name_H-M   'P 1'
#
loop_
_entity.id
_entity.type
_entity.pdbx_description
1 polymer ?
#
loop_
_entity_poly.entity_id
_entity_poly.type
_entity_poly.pdbx_seq_one_letter_code
_entity_poly.pdbx_strand_id
1 'polypeptide(L)'
;MMIEIITDVKENGITSEEMELAKESIVNSYVFSYDTPSRLVNARAMLELGGFPPDQLQKDLEQYQAVTLEKCNAVARKYLDLDNMAIVIVGSDKEFDIPLDSLGSPVIKVPMEIK
;
A
#
# COMPACT_ATOMS: atom_id res chain seq x y z
N MET A 1 -14.64 8.73 3.55
CA MET A 1 -13.37 9.49 3.64
C MET A 1 -12.07 8.67 3.41
N MET A 2 -11.97 7.36 3.65
CA MET A 2 -10.90 6.52 3.03
C MET A 2 -11.47 5.45 2.10
N ILE A 3 -12.54 4.77 2.53
CA ILE A 3 -13.25 3.78 1.70
C ILE A 3 -13.67 4.40 0.36
N GLU A 4 -14.23 5.61 0.37
CA GLU A 4 -14.61 6.33 -0.85
C GLU A 4 -13.46 6.53 -1.82
N ILE A 5 -12.26 6.86 -1.36
CA ILE A 5 -11.08 7.03 -2.22
C ILE A 5 -10.67 5.68 -2.82
N ILE A 6 -10.69 4.61 -2.03
CA ILE A 6 -10.36 3.27 -2.52
C ILE A 6 -11.40 2.80 -3.54
N THR A 7 -12.68 3.07 -3.29
CA THR A 7 -13.77 2.80 -4.24
C THR A 7 -13.58 3.57 -5.53
N ASP A 8 -13.30 4.88 -5.44
CA ASP A 8 -13.07 5.74 -6.60
C ASP A 8 -11.88 5.26 -7.45
N VAL A 9 -10.75 4.93 -6.82
CA VAL A 9 -9.58 4.38 -7.51
C VAL A 9 -9.89 3.02 -8.14
N LYS A 10 -10.72 2.18 -7.50
CA LYS A 10 -11.14 0.90 -8.09
C LYS A 10 -12.01 1.12 -9.32
N GLU A 11 -12.99 2.02 -9.25
CA GLU A 11 -13.99 2.22 -10.30
C GLU A 11 -13.45 3.07 -11.46
N ASN A 12 -12.84 4.20 -11.13
CA ASN A 12 -12.44 5.24 -12.07
C ASN A 12 -10.94 5.22 -12.38
N GLY A 13 -10.13 4.56 -11.54
CA GLY A 13 -8.67 4.56 -11.68
C GLY A 13 -8.03 5.85 -11.19
N ILE A 14 -6.70 5.92 -11.33
CA ILE A 14 -5.93 7.16 -11.10
C ILE A 14 -5.72 7.92 -12.40
N THR A 15 -5.36 9.20 -12.28
CA THR A 15 -4.98 10.08 -13.39
C THR A 15 -3.52 9.89 -13.81
N SER A 16 -3.17 10.38 -15.00
CA SER A 16 -1.78 10.38 -15.49
C SER A 16 -0.88 11.26 -14.61
N GLU A 17 -1.41 12.39 -14.15
CA GLU A 17 -0.70 13.35 -13.31
C GLU A 17 -0.36 12.75 -11.94
N GLU A 18 -1.30 12.06 -11.31
CA GLU A 18 -1.07 11.33 -10.06
C GLU A 18 -0.07 10.20 -10.23
N MET A 19 -0.15 9.46 -11.34
CA MET A 19 0.79 8.38 -11.65
C MET A 19 2.22 8.90 -11.82
N GLU A 20 2.42 9.98 -12.58
CA GLU A 20 3.75 10.54 -12.78
C GLU A 20 4.32 11.15 -11.49
N LEU A 21 3.51 11.88 -10.72
CA LEU A 21 3.94 12.40 -9.42
C LEU A 21 4.38 11.29 -8.46
N ALA A 22 3.60 10.20 -8.37
CA ALA A 22 3.94 9.06 -7.53
C ALA A 22 5.22 8.36 -8.01
N LYS A 23 5.35 8.15 -9.32
CA LYS A 23 6.53 7.51 -9.92
C LYS A 23 7.79 8.32 -9.68
N GLU A 24 7.75 9.64 -9.90
CA GLU A 24 8.87 10.53 -9.62
C GLU A 24 9.25 10.51 -8.13
N SER A 25 8.27 10.50 -7.23
CA SER A 25 8.51 10.43 -5.78
C SER A 25 9.24 9.14 -5.38
N ILE A 26 8.83 7.99 -5.93
CA ILE A 26 9.49 6.70 -5.68
C ILE A 26 10.91 6.69 -6.24
N VAL A 27 11.08 7.10 -7.50
CA VAL A 27 12.39 7.12 -8.18
C VAL A 27 13.37 8.04 -7.45
N ASN A 28 12.91 9.24 -7.05
CA ASN A 28 13.74 10.22 -6.36
C ASN A 28 14.11 9.78 -4.93
N SER A 29 13.23 9.03 -4.25
CA SER A 29 13.49 8.55 -2.90
C SER A 29 14.31 7.26 -2.84
N TYR A 30 14.38 6.51 -3.95
CA TYR A 30 14.99 5.17 -4.00
C TYR A 30 16.46 5.13 -3.52
N VAL A 31 17.28 6.11 -3.90
CA VAL A 31 18.70 6.15 -3.49
C VAL A 31 18.84 6.32 -1.98
N PHE A 32 17.94 7.06 -1.35
CA PHE A 32 17.96 7.28 0.11
C PHE A 32 17.56 6.03 0.90
N SER A 33 16.88 5.06 0.27
CA SER A 33 16.56 3.78 0.90
C SER A 33 17.82 2.94 1.21
N TYR A 34 18.95 3.21 0.55
CA TYR A 34 20.20 2.42 0.65
C TYR A 34 21.47 3.26 0.86
N ASP A 35 21.31 4.49 1.38
CA ASP A 35 22.38 5.47 1.60
C ASP A 35 23.45 5.07 2.64
N THR A 36 23.22 4.00 3.40
CA THR A 36 24.15 3.48 4.41
C THR A 36 24.46 2.00 4.16
N PRO A 37 25.69 1.53 4.49
CA PRO A 37 26.06 0.13 4.32
C PRO A 37 25.14 -0.86 5.03
N SER A 38 24.65 -0.52 6.22
CA SER A 38 23.73 -1.36 6.99
C SER A 38 22.37 -1.53 6.31
N ARG A 39 21.80 -0.45 5.76
CA ARG A 39 20.54 -0.52 4.99
C ARG A 39 20.70 -1.37 3.74
N LEU A 40 21.79 -1.19 2.99
CA LEU A 40 22.05 -1.98 1.78
C LEU A 40 22.21 -3.48 2.09
N VAL A 41 22.98 -3.83 3.12
CA VAL A 41 23.17 -5.23 3.52
C VAL A 41 21.86 -5.86 4.02
N ASN A 42 21.08 -5.13 4.82
CA ASN A 42 19.79 -5.62 5.30
C ASN A 42 18.81 -5.87 4.14
N ALA A 43 18.72 -4.95 3.18
CA ALA A 43 17.86 -5.12 2.01
C ALA A 43 18.24 -6.35 1.17
N ARG A 44 19.54 -6.57 0.93
CA ARG A 44 20.01 -7.77 0.24
C ARG A 44 19.67 -9.05 1.00
N ALA A 45 19.87 -9.06 2.31
CA ALA A 45 19.53 -10.22 3.14
C ALA A 45 18.02 -10.53 3.11
N MET A 46 17.16 -9.51 3.13
CA MET A 46 15.70 -9.68 3.02
C MET A 46 15.31 -10.26 1.66
N LEU A 47 15.91 -9.77 0.57
CA LEU A 47 15.66 -10.29 -0.78
C LEU A 47 16.11 -11.75 -0.91
N GLU A 48 17.28 -12.10 -0.36
CA GLU A 48 17.78 -13.47 -0.38
C GLU A 48 16.87 -14.42 0.42
N LEU A 49 16.46 -14.02 1.63
CA LEU A 49 15.50 -14.78 2.43
C LEU A 49 14.15 -14.97 1.74
N GLY A 50 13.72 -13.97 0.97
CA GLY A 50 12.51 -14.03 0.15
C GLY A 50 12.66 -14.81 -1.17
N GLY A 51 13.86 -15.28 -1.50
CA GLY A 51 14.12 -16.03 -2.74
C GLY A 51 14.16 -15.17 -4.01
N PHE A 52 14.40 -13.86 -3.89
CA PHE A 52 14.49 -12.96 -5.03
C PHE A 52 15.82 -13.12 -5.79
N PRO A 53 15.87 -12.74 -7.08
CA PRO A 53 17.11 -12.72 -7.84
C PRO A 53 18.18 -11.81 -7.19
N PRO A 54 19.47 -12.16 -7.28
CA PRO A 54 20.55 -11.38 -6.68
C PRO A 54 20.72 -9.98 -7.29
N ASP A 55 20.18 -9.76 -8.49
CA ASP A 55 20.20 -8.49 -9.21
C ASP A 55 18.91 -7.66 -9.04
N GLN A 56 18.00 -8.08 -8.15
CA GLN A 56 16.72 -7.41 -7.95
C GLN A 56 16.88 -5.90 -7.64
N LEU A 57 17.77 -5.54 -6.69
CA LEU A 57 18.04 -4.14 -6.34
C LEU A 57 18.52 -3.27 -7.51
N GLN A 58 19.17 -3.88 -8.51
CA GLN A 58 19.66 -3.17 -9.69
C GLN A 58 18.54 -2.94 -10.69
N LYS A 59 17.59 -3.87 -10.78
CA LYS A 59 16.46 -3.84 -11.72
C LYS A 59 15.26 -3.07 -11.20
N ASP A 60 15.12 -2.90 -9.89
CA ASP A 60 13.95 -2.26 -9.27
C ASP A 60 13.61 -0.90 -9.90
N LEU A 61 14.61 -0.04 -10.12
CA LEU A 61 14.37 1.30 -10.70
C LEU A 61 13.81 1.23 -12.11
N GLU A 62 14.38 0.37 -12.95
CA GLU A 62 13.90 0.13 -14.33
C GLU A 62 12.48 -0.45 -14.31
N GLN A 63 12.19 -1.35 -13.37
CA GLN A 63 10.87 -1.95 -13.19
C GLN A 63 9.83 -0.92 -12.75
N TYR A 64 10.16 -0.03 -11.81
CA TYR A 64 9.28 1.08 -11.40
C TYR A 64 8.99 2.04 -12.56
N GLN A 65 10.02 2.38 -13.35
CA GLN A 65 9.86 3.25 -14.51
C GLN A 65 8.99 2.62 -15.61
N ALA A 66 9.07 1.30 -15.79
CA ALA A 66 8.31 0.54 -16.77
C ALA A 66 6.82 0.35 -16.41
N VAL A 67 6.37 0.76 -15.22
CA VAL A 67 4.95 0.70 -14.84
C VAL A 67 4.15 1.71 -15.65
N THR A 68 3.09 1.23 -16.30
CA THR A 68 2.16 2.05 -17.09
C THR A 68 0.87 2.33 -16.31
N LEU A 69 0.18 3.41 -16.69
CA LEU A 69 -1.11 3.78 -16.11
C LEU A 69 -2.15 2.65 -16.25
N GLU A 70 -2.19 2.00 -17.42
CA GLU A 70 -3.14 0.92 -17.72
C GLU A 70 -2.91 -0.28 -16.80
N LYS A 71 -1.64 -0.65 -16.57
CA LYS A 71 -1.28 -1.74 -15.66
C LYS A 71 -1.64 -1.38 -14.22
N CYS A 72 -1.35 -0.16 -13.78
CA CYS A 72 -1.68 0.30 -12.43
C CYS A 72 -3.20 0.24 -12.19
N ASN A 73 -3.99 0.81 -13.11
CA ASN A 73 -5.45 0.79 -13.04
C ASN A 73 -6.03 -0.64 -13.15
N ALA A 74 -5.42 -1.53 -13.92
CA ALA A 74 -5.82 -2.94 -13.99
C ALA A 74 -5.56 -3.69 -12.67
N VAL A 75 -4.42 -3.43 -12.02
CA VAL A 75 -4.08 -3.99 -10.71
C VAL A 75 -5.01 -3.45 -9.63
N ALA A 76 -5.30 -2.15 -9.63
CA ALA A 76 -6.25 -1.52 -8.72
C ALA A 76 -7.63 -2.20 -8.79
N ARG A 77 -8.19 -2.34 -10.00
CA ARG A 77 -9.46 -3.07 -10.22
C ARG A 77 -9.44 -4.52 -9.71
N LYS A 78 -8.29 -5.19 -9.86
CA LYS A 78 -8.15 -6.61 -9.49
C LYS A 78 -8.04 -6.83 -7.98
N TYR A 79 -7.29 -5.97 -7.28
CA TYR A 79 -6.88 -6.24 -5.89
C TYR A 79 -7.49 -5.30 -4.86
N LEU A 80 -8.04 -4.15 -5.24
CA LEU A 80 -8.83 -3.32 -4.31
C LEU A 80 -10.20 -3.96 -4.13
N ASP A 81 -10.26 -5.02 -3.36
CA ASP A 81 -11.48 -5.77 -3.09
C ASP A 81 -12.14 -5.30 -1.80
N LEU A 82 -13.20 -4.49 -1.95
CA LEU A 82 -13.96 -3.93 -0.83
C LEU A 82 -14.66 -5.03 -0.02
N ASP A 83 -15.06 -6.13 -0.66
CA ASP A 83 -15.78 -7.23 0.00
C ASP A 83 -14.85 -8.06 0.90
N ASN A 84 -13.54 -8.05 0.59
CA ASN A 84 -12.50 -8.73 1.36
C ASN A 84 -11.63 -7.76 2.17
N MET A 85 -12.10 -6.52 2.38
CA MET A 85 -11.38 -5.51 3.15
C MET A 85 -11.58 -5.71 4.66
N ALA A 86 -10.48 -5.86 5.40
CA ALA A 86 -10.51 -5.84 6.86
C ALA A 86 -10.29 -4.41 7.38
N ILE A 87 -11.24 -3.91 8.16
CA ILE A 87 -11.16 -2.58 8.80
C ILE A 87 -10.91 -2.77 10.29
N VAL A 88 -9.81 -2.23 10.80
CA VAL A 88 -9.46 -2.25 12.23
C VAL A 88 -9.54 -0.84 12.77
N ILE A 89 -10.34 -0.66 13.83
CA ILE A 89 -10.55 0.63 14.49
C ILE A 89 -10.11 0.49 15.93
N VAL A 90 -9.25 1.40 16.37
CA VAL A 90 -8.72 1.41 17.74
C VAL A 90 -9.15 2.72 18.39
N GLY A 91 -9.88 2.62 19.50
CA GLY A 91 -10.36 3.79 20.23
C GLY A 91 -11.43 3.44 21.26
N SER A 92 -11.90 4.46 21.98
CA SER A 92 -13.01 4.34 22.91
C SER A 92 -14.33 4.31 22.13
N ASP A 93 -15.15 3.30 22.36
CA ASP A 93 -16.43 3.15 21.65
C ASP A 93 -17.41 4.30 21.91
N LYS A 94 -17.23 5.04 23.00
CA LYS A 94 -18.03 6.22 23.39
C LYS A 94 -17.60 7.52 22.72
N GLU A 95 -16.43 7.55 22.09
CA GLU A 95 -15.85 8.76 21.51
C GLU A 95 -16.00 8.81 19.99
N PHE A 96 -16.60 7.79 19.36
CA PHE A 96 -16.84 7.82 17.93
C PHE A 96 -18.08 8.66 17.59
N ASP A 97 -17.88 9.66 16.73
CA ASP A 97 -18.94 10.54 16.23
C ASP A 97 -19.93 9.84 15.28
N ILE A 98 -19.56 8.66 14.78
CA ILE A 98 -20.32 7.90 13.79
C ILE A 98 -20.51 6.46 14.31
N PRO A 99 -21.74 5.90 14.26
CA PRO A 99 -21.96 4.50 14.60
C PRO A 99 -21.10 3.58 13.71
N LEU A 100 -20.29 2.70 14.31
CA LEU A 100 -19.39 1.81 13.56
C LEU A 100 -20.13 0.87 12.60
N ASP A 101 -21.39 0.58 12.89
CA ASP A 101 -22.28 -0.22 12.06
C ASP A 101 -22.54 0.44 10.69
N SER A 102 -22.33 1.76 10.56
CA SER A 102 -22.48 2.49 9.30
C SER A 102 -21.37 2.19 8.28
N LEU A 103 -20.33 1.44 8.67
CA LEU A 103 -19.23 1.04 7.80
C LEU A 103 -19.55 -0.19 6.95
N GLY A 104 -20.79 -0.71 7.02
CA GLY A 104 -21.31 -1.73 6.12
C GLY A 104 -20.79 -3.16 6.38
N SER A 105 -19.89 -3.34 7.35
CA SER A 105 -19.34 -4.64 7.74
C SER A 105 -19.70 -4.98 9.20
N PRO A 106 -19.86 -6.26 9.55
CA PRO A 106 -20.10 -6.68 10.93
C PRO A 106 -18.97 -6.23 11.85
N VAL A 107 -19.30 -5.46 12.89
CA VAL A 107 -18.30 -4.97 13.86
C VAL A 107 -18.01 -6.07 14.88
N ILE A 108 -16.77 -6.59 14.86
CA ILE A 108 -16.28 -7.52 15.87
C ILE A 108 -15.52 -6.73 16.93
N LYS A 109 -16.11 -6.59 18.13
CA LYS A 109 -15.42 -5.98 19.28
C LYS A 109 -14.39 -6.97 19.84
N VAL A 110 -13.11 -6.64 19.69
CA VAL A 110 -12.01 -7.39 20.29
C VAL A 110 -11.64 -6.75 21.63
N PRO A 111 -11.69 -7.48 22.76
CA PRO A 111 -11.27 -6.93 24.04
C PRO A 111 -9.76 -6.64 24.02
N MET A 112 -9.36 -5.45 24.47
CA MET A 112 -7.95 -5.13 24.71
C MET A 112 -7.47 -5.82 25.98
N GLU A 113 -7.09 -7.09 25.86
CA GLU A 113 -6.27 -7.75 26.89
C GLU A 113 -4.81 -7.35 26.66
N ILE A 114 -4.39 -6.24 27.28
CA ILE A 114 -2.98 -5.89 27.37
C ILE A 114 -2.35 -6.87 28.38
N LYS A 115 -1.48 -7.76 27.91
CA LYS A 115 -0.60 -8.58 28.77
C LYS A 115 0.57 -7.76 29.30
#